data_AF-A0A2V9ZFQ7-F1
#
_entry.id   AF-A0A2V9ZFQ7-F1
#
_cell.length_a   1.000
_cell.length_b   1.000
_cell.length_c   1.000
_cell.angle_alpha   90.00
_cell.angle_beta   90.00
_cell.angle_gamma   90.00
#
_symmetry.space_group_name_H-M   'P 1'
#
loop_
_entity.id
_entity.type
_entity.pdbx_description
1 polymer ?
#
loop_
_entity_poly.entity_id
_entity_poly.type
_entity_poly.pdbx_seq_one_letter_code
_entity_poly.pdbx_strand_id
1 'polypeptide(L)'
;PGEPQRGSEIRGLDTAASDPKVKIFHAGTRRENQRLIADGGRVLGVTALGRDLAEVRGRAYAAIDQIDWHEGFCRRDIGSRSREN
;
A
#
# COMPACT_ATOMS: atom_id res chain seq x y z
N PRO A 1 8.54 3.62 20.10
CA PRO A 1 8.29 2.77 18.92
C PRO A 1 7.62 1.47 19.36
N GLY A 2 6.32 1.34 19.13
CA GLY A 2 5.60 0.11 19.43
C GLY A 2 6.01 -1.00 18.48
N GLU A 3 6.01 -2.24 18.96
CA GLU A 3 6.23 -3.40 18.08
C GLU A 3 5.13 -3.43 17.01
N PRO A 4 5.49 -3.62 15.73
CA PRO A 4 4.50 -3.79 14.68
C PRO A 4 3.68 -5.03 14.97
N GLN A 5 2.36 -4.88 15.03
CA GLN A 5 1.44 -6.00 15.19
C GLN A 5 1.59 -6.93 13.98
N ARG A 6 2.01 -8.17 14.24
CA ARG A 6 2.08 -9.25 13.24
C ARG A 6 0.83 -10.11 13.31
N GLY A 7 0.55 -10.83 12.25
CA GLY A 7 -0.54 -11.79 12.20
C GLY A 7 -1.88 -11.23 11.72
N SER A 8 -1.95 -9.93 11.39
CA SER A 8 -3.17 -9.34 10.82
C SER A 8 -3.36 -9.73 9.36
N GLU A 9 -4.61 -9.92 8.97
CA GLU A 9 -4.99 -10.31 7.62
C GLU A 9 -5.07 -9.09 6.70
N ILE A 10 -4.57 -9.24 5.49
CA ILE A 10 -4.58 -8.21 4.45
C ILE A 10 -5.50 -8.68 3.32
N ARG A 11 -6.51 -7.87 2.99
CA ARG A 11 -7.51 -8.14 1.94
C ARG A 11 -7.58 -7.01 0.92
N GLY A 12 -8.32 -7.23 -0.16
CA GLY A 12 -8.58 -6.21 -1.19
C GLY A 12 -7.40 -5.92 -2.14
N LEU A 13 -6.33 -6.71 -2.09
CA LEU A 13 -5.15 -6.52 -2.95
C LEU A 13 -5.44 -6.67 -4.44
N ASP A 14 -6.33 -7.59 -4.82
CA ASP A 14 -6.70 -7.78 -6.22
C ASP A 14 -7.42 -6.54 -6.77
N THR A 15 -8.30 -5.94 -5.96
CA THR A 15 -8.98 -4.68 -6.30
C THR A 15 -8.00 -3.51 -6.35
N ALA A 16 -7.10 -3.42 -5.36
CA ALA A 16 -6.07 -2.37 -5.31
C ALA A 16 -5.09 -2.44 -6.49
N ALA A 17 -4.83 -3.64 -7.01
CA ALA A 17 -3.98 -3.88 -8.17
C ALA A 17 -4.75 -3.93 -9.51
N SER A 18 -6.03 -3.57 -9.53
CA SER A 18 -6.84 -3.59 -10.75
C SER A 18 -6.44 -2.51 -11.77
N ASP A 19 -5.87 -1.39 -11.32
CA ASP A 19 -5.28 -0.39 -12.21
C ASP A 19 -3.91 -0.90 -12.71
N PRO A 20 -3.71 -1.10 -14.03
CA PRO A 20 -2.44 -1.59 -14.57
C PRO A 20 -1.25 -0.64 -14.33
N LYS A 21 -1.52 0.61 -13.94
CA LYS A 21 -0.49 1.60 -13.57
C LYS A 21 -0.15 1.55 -12.09
N VAL A 22 -0.84 0.73 -11.29
CA VAL A 22 -0.52 0.48 -9.88
C VAL A 22 0.22 -0.84 -9.75
N LYS A 23 1.29 -0.84 -8.96
CA LYS A 23 2.01 -2.04 -8.55
C LYS A 23 2.11 -2.11 -7.04
N ILE A 24 1.81 -3.29 -6.51
CA ILE A 24 1.94 -3.60 -5.09
C ILE A 24 3.09 -4.56 -4.91
N PHE A 25 4.04 -4.18 -4.05
CA PHE A 25 5.22 -4.94 -3.71
C PHE A 25 5.05 -5.53 -2.31
N HIS A 26 5.36 -6.82 -2.18
CA HIS A 26 5.33 -7.53 -0.91
C HIS A 26 6.70 -7.43 -0.23
N ALA A 27 6.71 -6.98 1.03
CA ALA A 27 7.90 -6.92 1.86
C ALA A 27 7.75 -7.89 3.05
N GLY A 28 7.27 -7.41 4.20
CA GLY A 28 6.97 -8.22 5.37
C GLY A 28 5.58 -8.86 5.30
N THR A 29 5.30 -9.66 4.28
CA THR A 29 4.05 -10.44 4.18
C THR A 29 4.34 -11.92 4.10
N ARG A 30 3.49 -12.72 4.73
CA ARG A 30 3.50 -14.18 4.63
C ARG A 30 2.16 -14.67 4.07
N ARG A 31 2.19 -15.74 3.29
CA ARG A 31 0.98 -16.40 2.82
C ARG A 31 0.61 -17.55 3.75
N GLU A 32 -0.61 -17.55 4.25
CA GLU A 32 -1.19 -18.65 5.03
C GLU A 32 -2.44 -19.16 4.30
N ASN A 33 -2.29 -20.28 3.60
CA ASN A 33 -3.31 -20.82 2.69
C ASN A 33 -3.71 -19.77 1.63
N GLN A 34 -4.98 -19.36 1.61
CA GLN A 34 -5.51 -18.34 0.71
C GLN A 34 -5.42 -16.92 1.30
N ARG A 35 -4.93 -16.76 2.53
CA ARG A 35 -4.83 -15.47 3.22
C ARG A 35 -3.43 -14.89 3.09
N LEU A 36 -3.36 -13.57 3.01
CA LEU A 36 -2.12 -12.84 3.14
C LEU A 36 -2.06 -12.20 4.53
N ILE A 37 -0.95 -12.41 5.21
CA ILE A 37 -0.75 -12.02 6.61
C ILE A 37 0.42 -11.05 6.70
N ALA A 38 0.27 -10.00 7.51
CA ALA A 38 1.34 -9.08 7.85
C ALA A 38 2.36 -9.74 8.80
N ASP A 39 3.64 -9.75 8.42
CA ASP A 39 4.74 -10.41 9.15
C ASP A 39 5.98 -9.51 9.27
N GLY A 40 5.78 -8.21 9.51
CA GLY A 40 6.88 -7.28 9.69
C GLY A 40 6.46 -5.82 9.89
N GLY A 41 7.43 -4.94 10.12
CA GLY A 41 7.17 -3.51 10.30
C GLY A 41 6.87 -2.76 9.00
N ARG A 42 7.42 -3.21 7.86
CA ARG A 42 7.10 -2.72 6.52
C ARG A 42 6.52 -3.88 5.73
N VAL A 43 5.26 -3.79 5.38
CA VAL A 43 4.48 -4.94 4.90
C VAL A 43 4.24 -4.86 3.39
N LEU A 44 3.72 -3.74 2.90
CA LEU A 44 3.46 -3.50 1.49
C LEU A 44 4.14 -2.22 0.99
N GLY A 45 4.51 -2.20 -0.28
CA GLY A 45 4.87 -0.99 -1.02
C GLY A 45 3.89 -0.78 -2.18
N VAL A 46 3.13 0.31 -2.17
CA VAL A 46 2.21 0.66 -3.27
C VAL A 46 2.86 1.75 -4.11
N THR A 47 3.03 1.49 -5.40
CA THR A 47 3.60 2.44 -6.37
C THR A 47 2.62 2.63 -7.52
N ALA A 48 2.53 3.85 -8.03
CA ALA A 48 1.72 4.15 -9.21
C ALA A 48 2.54 4.87 -10.28
N LEU A 49 2.09 4.76 -11.53
CA LEU A 49 2.60 5.51 -12.68
C LEU A 49 1.56 6.54 -13.13
N GLY A 50 2.01 7.68 -13.66
CA GLY A 50 1.18 8.80 -14.07
C GLY A 50 2.02 9.86 -14.78
N ARG A 51 1.36 10.87 -15.39
CA ARG A 51 2.04 11.91 -16.16
C ARG A 51 2.66 12.99 -15.30
N ASP A 52 2.05 13.23 -14.15
CA ASP A 52 2.49 14.18 -13.15
C ASP A 52 2.37 13.58 -11.74
N LEU A 53 2.94 14.29 -10.77
CA LEU A 53 2.95 13.83 -9.39
C LEU A 53 1.55 13.78 -8.77
N ALA A 54 0.64 14.67 -9.16
CA ALA A 54 -0.72 14.69 -8.62
C ALA A 54 -1.49 13.44 -9.06
N GLU A 55 -1.35 13.04 -10.32
CA GLU A 55 -1.91 11.81 -10.90
C GLU A 55 -1.30 10.57 -10.23
N VAL A 56 0.02 10.50 -10.11
CA VAL A 56 0.73 9.38 -9.44
C VAL A 56 0.25 9.24 -8.00
N ARG A 57 0.22 10.35 -7.26
CA ARG A 57 -0.17 10.36 -5.84
C ARG A 57 -1.63 9.97 -5.67
N GLY A 58 -2.53 10.52 -6.50
CA GLY A 58 -3.94 10.19 -6.49
C GLY A 58 -4.19 8.70 -6.72
N ARG A 59 -3.52 8.11 -7.73
CA ARG A 59 -3.61 6.66 -8.00
C ARG A 59 -3.09 5.81 -6.86
N ALA A 60 -1.91 6.14 -6.32
CA ALA A 60 -1.32 5.36 -5.23
C ALA A 60 -2.25 5.34 -4.00
N TYR A 61 -2.80 6.49 -3.61
CA TYR A 61 -3.73 6.54 -2.47
C TYR A 61 -5.09 5.91 -2.77
N ALA A 62 -5.62 6.07 -3.99
CA ALA A 62 -6.85 5.38 -4.38
C ALA A 62 -6.71 3.86 -4.27
N ALA A 63 -5.56 3.31 -4.67
CA ALA A 63 -5.27 1.88 -4.50
C ALA A 63 -5.12 1.49 -3.03
N ILE A 64 -4.43 2.29 -2.22
CA ILE A 64 -4.31 2.07 -0.77
C ILE A 64 -5.69 2.04 -0.10
N ASP A 65 -6.61 2.92 -0.51
CA ASP A 65 -7.96 2.99 0.05
C ASP A 65 -8.83 1.77 -0.33
N GLN A 66 -8.42 0.94 -1.29
CA GLN A 66 -9.07 -0.35 -1.60
C GLN A 66 -8.53 -1.51 -0.75
N ILE A 67 -7.40 -1.33 -0.05
CA ILE A 67 -6.82 -2.38 0.78
C ILE A 67 -7.58 -2.42 2.10
N ASP A 68 -8.23 -3.56 2.35
CA ASP A 68 -8.91 -3.84 3.61
C ASP A 68 -7.89 -4.44 4.59
N TRP A 69 -7.34 -3.56 5.43
CA TRP A 69 -6.36 -3.93 6.45
C TRP A 69 -6.47 -2.97 7.66
N HIS A 70 -7.19 -3.40 8.69
CA HIS A 70 -7.55 -2.57 9.84
C HIS A 70 -6.33 -2.13 10.68
N GLU A 71 -5.37 -3.03 10.87
CA GLU A 71 -4.13 -2.81 11.61
C GLU A 71 -3.04 -2.13 10.75
N GLY A 72 -3.33 -1.97 9.45
CA GLY A 72 -2.45 -1.30 8.51
C GLY A 72 -2.37 0.20 8.76
N PHE A 73 -1.16 0.74 8.72
CA PHE A 73 -0.94 2.18 8.74
C PHE A 73 -0.12 2.62 7.53
N CYS A 74 -0.57 3.69 6.87
CA CYS A 74 0.21 4.38 5.86
C CYS A 74 0.20 5.89 6.13
N ARG A 75 1.31 6.54 5.79
CA ARG A 75 1.38 7.99 5.75
C ARG A 75 0.62 8.51 4.53
N ARG A 76 -0.12 9.61 4.68
CA ARG A 76 -0.86 10.26 3.59
C ARG A 76 -0.19 11.52 3.01
N ASP A 77 1.01 11.84 3.50
CA ASP A 77 1.77 13.04 3.09
C ASP A 77 2.92 12.74 2.12
N ILE A 78 3.07 11.49 1.66
CA ILE A 78 4.07 11.14 0.66
C ILE A 78 3.72 11.82 -0.68
N GLY A 79 4.70 12.50 -1.28
CA GLY A 79 4.52 13.29 -2.50
C GLY A 79 3.74 14.60 -2.30
N SER A 80 3.55 15.07 -1.07
CA SER A 80 2.92 16.38 -0.78
C SER A 80 3.85 17.58 -0.92
N ARG A 81 5.17 17.36 -0.84
CA ARG A 81 6.21 18.42 -0.86
C ARG A 81 7.06 18.40 -2.13
N SER A 82 6.45 18.30 -3.31
CA SER A 82 7.16 18.72 -4.51
C SER A 82 6.78 20.17 -4.78
N ARG A 83 7.75 21.06 -4.53
CA ARG A 83 7.79 22.34 -5.23
C ARG A 83 8.21 22.00 -6.66
N GLU A 84 7.35 22.26 -7.64
CA GLU A 84 7.86 22.55 -8.98
C GLU A 84 8.73 23.80 -8.86
N ASN A 85 9.98 23.68 -9.27
CA ASN A 85 10.89 24.81 -9.46
C ASN A 85 11.73 24.50 -10.69
#